data_AF-A0A0D7AMC5-F1
#
_entry.id   AF-A0A0D7AMC5-F1
#
_cell.length_a   1.000
_cell.length_b   1.000
_cell.length_c   1.000
_cell.angle_alpha   90.00
_cell.angle_beta   90.00
_cell.angle_gamma   90.00
#
_symmetry.space_group_name_H-M   'P 1'
#
loop_
_entity.id
_entity.type
_entity.pdbx_description
1 polymer ?
#
loop_
_entity_poly.entity_id
_entity_poly.type
_entity_poly.pdbx_seq_one_letter_code
_entity_poly.pdbx_strand_id
1 'polypeptide(L)'
;PPRAPWMKSRLQFECAIAIGASIDLSSNLTYTSALQSYLTFCRAHKFPIEPTPDTLSFYVVYMSHHIKPSSVNSYLSGICSQLEPFFPEVRRVRAGNLVRRSLTGCLKLYSFPTQCKRPLRCHELLQLAAQFTDTTDYEYALWWSLILTGFYGLLHLSELVVPDHVYLWDDCKLIRRLSVSLEPTAFSFLLPTQKADRFFEGNKVILGVDLNIIQSLGRWSSDAFRIYIHTHPVVLAAILHSNTSHTTKV
;
A
#
# COMPACT_ATOMS: atom_id res chain seq x y z
N PRO A 1 14.18 16.71 33.42
CA PRO A 1 13.38 16.04 34.48
C PRO A 1 13.92 14.62 34.80
N PRO A 2 14.00 14.23 36.09
CA PRO A 2 14.40 12.88 36.48
C PRO A 2 13.36 11.85 36.02
N ARG A 3 13.80 10.76 35.39
CA ARG A 3 12.92 9.68 34.90
C ARG A 3 12.88 8.58 35.96
N ALA A 4 11.77 8.44 36.68
CA ALA A 4 11.59 7.36 37.64
C ALA A 4 11.53 5.99 36.91
N PRO A 5 12.14 4.93 37.48
CA PRO A 5 12.10 3.60 36.87
C PRO A 5 10.69 3.02 36.86
N TRP A 6 10.31 2.35 35.77
CA TRP A 6 9.03 1.64 35.67
C TRP A 6 9.14 0.22 36.23
N MET A 7 8.05 -0.27 36.82
CA MET A 7 7.92 -1.68 37.20
C MET A 7 7.89 -2.58 35.96
N LYS A 8 8.35 -3.83 36.11
CA LYS A 8 8.37 -4.83 35.02
C LYS A 8 7.00 -5.05 34.38
N SER A 9 5.93 -5.09 35.17
CA SER A 9 4.55 -5.24 34.66
C SER A 9 4.15 -4.08 33.75
N ARG A 10 4.50 -2.85 34.12
CA ARG A 10 4.27 -1.67 33.28
C ARG A 10 5.07 -1.74 31.98
N LEU A 11 6.36 -2.11 32.06
CA LEU A 11 7.19 -2.29 30.87
C LEU A 11 6.57 -3.30 29.89
N GLN A 12 6.06 -4.42 30.39
CA GLN A 12 5.40 -5.43 29.55
C GLN A 12 4.09 -4.92 28.93
N PHE A 13 3.26 -4.21 29.70
CA PHE A 13 2.01 -3.65 29.23
C PHE A 13 2.22 -2.57 28.15
N GLU A 14 3.10 -1.60 28.40
CA GLU A 14 3.41 -0.52 27.44
C GLU A 14 4.07 -1.10 26.17
N CYS A 15 4.91 -2.13 26.31
CA CYS A 15 5.48 -2.84 25.16
C CYS A 15 4.40 -3.54 24.33
N ALA A 16 3.43 -4.19 24.98
CA ALA A 16 2.32 -4.83 24.27
C ALA A 16 1.45 -3.81 23.51
N ILE A 17 1.19 -2.63 24.10
CA ILE A 17 0.50 -1.52 23.42
C ILE A 17 1.31 -1.05 22.21
N ALA A 18 2.61 -0.82 22.37
CA ALA A 18 3.47 -0.37 21.28
C ALA A 18 3.55 -1.37 20.12
N ILE A 19 3.62 -2.68 20.43
CA ILE A 19 3.58 -3.74 19.42
C ILE A 19 2.21 -3.76 18.72
N GLY A 20 1.11 -3.62 19.46
CA GLY A 20 -0.23 -3.53 18.87
C GLY A 20 -0.38 -2.35 17.92
N ALA A 21 0.12 -1.18 18.31
CA ALA A 21 0.10 0.04 17.51
C ALA A 21 1.02 -0.01 16.27
N SER A 22 1.99 -0.94 16.23
CA SER A 22 2.91 -1.08 15.09
C SER A 22 2.24 -1.62 13.82
N ILE A 23 1.05 -2.22 13.95
CA ILE A 23 0.31 -2.82 12.83
C ILE A 23 -0.93 -1.96 12.56
N ASP A 24 -0.98 -1.37 11.36
CA ASP A 24 -2.16 -0.64 10.91
C ASP A 24 -3.41 -1.53 10.87
N LEU A 25 -4.57 -0.97 11.21
CA LEU A 25 -5.84 -1.69 11.35
C LEU A 25 -6.24 -2.46 10.07
N SER A 26 -5.99 -1.89 8.89
CA SER A 26 -6.23 -2.57 7.60
C SER A 26 -5.32 -3.79 7.39
N SER A 27 -4.09 -3.71 7.91
CA SER A 27 -3.13 -4.81 7.89
C SER A 27 -3.53 -5.90 8.87
N ASN A 28 -4.05 -5.51 10.04
CA ASN A 28 -4.59 -6.44 11.02
C ASN A 28 -5.77 -7.24 10.45
N LEU A 29 -6.72 -6.60 9.75
CA LEU A 29 -7.82 -7.31 9.07
C LEU A 29 -7.30 -8.30 8.02
N THR A 30 -6.32 -7.89 7.21
CA THR A 30 -5.70 -8.77 6.21
C THR A 30 -5.01 -9.97 6.86
N TYR A 31 -4.29 -9.76 7.96
CA TYR A 31 -3.61 -10.82 8.70
C TYR A 31 -4.59 -11.76 9.40
N THR A 32 -5.72 -11.23 9.90
CA THR A 32 -6.81 -12.03 10.44
C THR A 32 -7.40 -12.94 9.37
N SER A 33 -7.63 -12.43 8.16
CA SER A 33 -8.09 -13.24 7.03
C SER A 33 -7.08 -14.34 6.67
N ALA A 34 -5.78 -14.02 6.64
CA ALA A 34 -4.72 -15.01 6.40
C ALA A 34 -4.69 -16.10 7.49
N LEU A 35 -4.85 -15.72 8.77
CA LEU A 35 -4.93 -16.68 9.87
C LEU A 35 -6.15 -17.59 9.72
N GLN A 36 -7.33 -17.04 9.40
CA GLN A 36 -8.55 -17.86 9.20
C GLN A 36 -8.39 -18.85 8.03
N SER A 37 -7.71 -18.45 6.96
CA SER A 37 -7.36 -19.35 5.85
C SER A 37 -6.50 -20.52 6.34
N TYR A 38 -5.48 -20.25 7.16
CA TYR A 38 -4.61 -21.29 7.72
C TYR A 38 -5.35 -22.20 8.72
N LEU A 39 -6.17 -21.65 9.61
CA LEU A 39 -6.97 -22.43 10.55
C LEU A 39 -7.96 -23.35 9.83
N THR A 40 -8.57 -22.87 8.75
CA THR A 40 -9.45 -23.68 7.91
C THR A 40 -8.71 -24.83 7.26
N PHE A 41 -7.51 -24.58 6.73
CA PHE A 41 -6.62 -25.63 6.22
C PHE A 41 -6.26 -26.66 7.31
N CYS A 42 -5.82 -26.21 8.50
CA CYS A 42 -5.49 -27.12 9.60
C CYS A 42 -6.68 -28.00 10.00
N ARG A 43 -7.88 -27.43 10.10
CA ARG A 43 -9.09 -28.20 10.43
C ARG A 43 -9.45 -29.20 9.35
N ALA A 44 -9.40 -28.79 8.07
CA ALA A 44 -9.74 -29.66 6.94
C ALA A 44 -8.79 -30.87 6.84
N HIS A 45 -7.50 -30.66 7.11
CA HIS A 45 -6.47 -31.70 7.00
C HIS A 45 -6.10 -32.35 8.35
N LYS A 46 -6.78 -32.00 9.44
CA LYS A 46 -6.54 -32.49 10.80
C LYS A 46 -5.09 -32.24 11.29
N PHE A 47 -4.49 -31.13 10.88
CA PHE A 47 -3.19 -30.70 11.39
C PHE A 47 -3.33 -29.92 12.69
N PRO A 48 -2.32 -29.99 13.58
CA PRO A 48 -2.20 -29.05 14.70
C PRO A 48 -2.17 -27.60 14.22
N ILE A 49 -2.63 -26.68 15.08
CA ILE A 49 -2.59 -25.24 14.79
C ILE A 49 -1.13 -24.74 14.82
N GLU A 50 -0.29 -25.33 15.66
CA GLU A 50 1.13 -24.98 15.76
C GLU A 50 1.83 -25.13 14.40
N PRO A 51 2.42 -24.05 13.86
CA PRO A 51 3.11 -24.13 12.58
C PRO A 51 4.44 -24.88 12.70
N THR A 52 4.60 -25.91 11.88
CA THR A 52 5.84 -26.66 11.69
C THR A 52 6.38 -26.40 10.27
N PRO A 53 7.66 -26.74 9.99
CA PRO A 53 8.19 -26.59 8.63
C PRO A 53 7.35 -27.35 7.60
N ASP A 54 6.86 -28.53 7.96
CA ASP A 54 6.02 -29.36 7.10
C ASP A 54 4.64 -28.75 6.91
N THR A 55 3.93 -28.37 7.99
CA THR A 55 2.57 -27.83 7.87
C THR A 55 2.53 -26.53 7.08
N LEU A 56 3.51 -25.63 7.28
CA LEU A 56 3.62 -24.42 6.46
C LEU A 56 3.99 -24.73 5.01
N SER A 57 4.84 -25.73 4.75
CA SER A 57 5.18 -26.12 3.37
C SER A 57 3.97 -26.71 2.63
N PHE A 58 3.17 -27.54 3.30
CA PHE A 58 1.94 -28.09 2.75
C PHE A 58 0.90 -27.00 2.50
N TYR A 59 0.75 -26.07 3.45
CA TYR A 59 -0.11 -24.91 3.26
C TYR A 59 0.31 -24.08 2.04
N VAL A 60 1.61 -23.85 1.86
CA VAL A 60 2.13 -23.12 0.69
C VAL A 60 1.77 -23.81 -0.61
N VAL A 61 2.01 -25.11 -0.71
CA VAL A 61 1.70 -25.88 -1.92
C VAL A 61 0.19 -25.89 -2.17
N TYR A 62 -0.61 -26.20 -1.15
CA TYR A 62 -2.07 -26.23 -1.23
C TYR A 62 -2.63 -24.89 -1.71
N MET A 63 -2.31 -23.79 -1.02
CA MET A 63 -2.84 -22.47 -1.37
C MET A 63 -2.34 -21.95 -2.71
N SER A 64 -1.13 -22.32 -3.13
CA SER A 64 -0.58 -21.88 -4.42
C SER A 64 -1.33 -22.47 -5.63
N HIS A 65 -2.13 -23.52 -5.44
CA HIS A 65 -3.06 -24.02 -6.47
C HIS A 65 -4.33 -23.18 -6.58
N HIS A 66 -4.69 -22.45 -5.52
CA HIS A 66 -5.93 -21.69 -5.45
C HIS A 66 -5.72 -20.19 -5.67
N ILE A 67 -4.57 -19.66 -5.25
CA ILE A 67 -4.22 -18.24 -5.38
C ILE A 67 -2.76 -18.08 -5.81
N LYS A 68 -2.39 -16.86 -6.25
CA LYS A 68 -1.01 -16.56 -6.65
C LYS A 68 -0.01 -16.86 -5.51
N PRO A 69 1.13 -17.52 -5.78
CA PRO A 69 2.14 -17.80 -4.76
C PRO A 69 2.69 -16.54 -4.07
N SER A 70 2.72 -15.40 -4.76
CA SER A 70 3.06 -14.11 -4.15
C SER A 70 2.08 -13.70 -3.04
N SER A 71 0.79 -13.96 -3.23
CA SER A 71 -0.25 -13.73 -2.23
C SER A 71 -0.13 -14.72 -1.07
N VAL A 72 0.22 -15.97 -1.36
CA VAL A 72 0.51 -16.98 -0.31
C VAL A 72 1.66 -16.52 0.59
N ASN A 73 2.72 -15.91 0.03
CA ASN A 73 3.80 -15.35 0.83
C ASN A 73 3.32 -14.21 1.76
N SER A 74 2.40 -13.36 1.29
CA SER A 74 1.76 -12.34 2.13
C SER A 74 0.92 -12.98 3.23
N TYR A 75 0.22 -14.08 2.94
CA TYR A 75 -0.54 -14.82 3.94
C TYR A 75 0.38 -15.41 5.02
N LEU A 76 1.52 -16.00 4.63
CA LEU A 76 2.52 -16.47 5.60
C LEU A 76 3.01 -15.36 6.54
N SER A 77 3.21 -14.14 6.02
CA SER A 77 3.55 -12.99 6.87
C SER A 77 2.46 -12.70 7.91
N GLY A 78 1.19 -12.70 7.49
CA GLY A 78 0.06 -12.47 8.38
C GLY A 78 -0.12 -13.58 9.42
N ILE A 79 -0.04 -14.84 8.99
CA ILE A 79 -0.11 -16.02 9.86
C ILE A 79 0.97 -15.95 10.93
N CYS A 80 2.23 -15.74 10.55
CA CYS A 80 3.32 -15.64 11.51
C CYS A 80 3.13 -14.47 12.47
N SER A 81 2.68 -13.30 11.98
CA SER A 81 2.45 -12.13 12.83
C SER A 81 1.38 -12.35 13.88
N GLN A 82 0.32 -13.11 13.56
CA GLN A 82 -0.79 -13.38 14.47
C GLN A 82 -0.49 -14.53 15.44
N LEU A 83 0.30 -15.51 15.01
CA LEU A 83 0.64 -16.69 15.81
C LEU A 83 1.86 -16.51 16.70
N GLU A 84 2.75 -15.56 16.40
CA GLU A 84 3.99 -15.31 17.16
C GLU A 84 3.79 -15.13 18.69
N PRO A 85 2.74 -14.44 19.18
CA PRO A 85 2.50 -14.35 20.62
C PRO A 85 2.26 -15.70 21.31
N PHE A 86 1.75 -16.70 20.58
CA PHE A 86 1.45 -18.04 21.09
C PHE A 86 2.55 -19.05 20.75
N PHE A 87 3.24 -18.84 19.62
CA PHE A 87 4.28 -19.70 19.08
C PHE A 87 5.49 -18.84 18.67
N PRO A 88 6.38 -18.49 19.62
CA PRO A 88 7.49 -17.56 19.37
C PRO A 88 8.43 -17.99 18.24
N GLU A 89 8.54 -19.30 18.00
CA GLU A 89 9.41 -19.88 16.97
C GLU A 89 8.82 -19.81 15.55
N VAL A 90 7.57 -19.36 15.38
CA VAL A 90 6.86 -19.39 14.10
C VAL A 90 7.62 -18.68 12.97
N ARG A 91 8.31 -17.57 13.28
CA ARG A 91 9.10 -16.83 12.28
C ARG A 91 10.34 -17.63 11.87
N ARG A 92 10.99 -18.32 12.80
CA ARG A 92 12.12 -19.21 12.50
C ARG A 92 11.68 -20.39 11.65
N VAL A 93 10.52 -20.97 11.96
CA VAL A 93 9.91 -22.05 11.16
C VAL A 93 9.63 -21.57 9.73
N ARG A 94 9.01 -20.40 9.56
CA ARG A 94 8.79 -19.79 8.22
C ARG A 94 10.11 -19.55 7.47
N ALA A 95 11.15 -19.11 8.17
CA ALA A 95 12.46 -18.86 7.58
C ALA A 95 13.23 -20.16 7.22
N GLY A 96 12.72 -21.32 7.62
CA GLY A 96 13.30 -22.62 7.34
C GLY A 96 13.39 -22.93 5.83
N ASN A 97 14.40 -23.71 5.47
CA ASN A 97 14.69 -24.04 4.06
C ASN A 97 13.53 -24.74 3.35
N LEU A 98 12.79 -25.60 4.06
CA LEU A 98 11.66 -26.33 3.47
C LEU A 98 10.56 -25.38 2.97
N VAL A 99 10.14 -24.43 3.82
CA VAL A 99 9.11 -23.44 3.46
C VAL A 99 9.60 -22.54 2.32
N ARG A 100 10.85 -22.05 2.41
CA ARG A 100 11.44 -21.18 1.37
C ARG A 100 11.56 -21.88 0.02
N ARG A 101 12.01 -23.13 0.00
CA ARG A 101 12.12 -23.92 -1.23
C ARG A 101 10.75 -24.26 -1.81
N SER A 102 9.77 -24.59 -0.96
CA SER A 102 8.39 -24.87 -1.39
C SER A 102 7.76 -23.64 -2.04
N LEU A 103 7.93 -22.47 -1.42
CA LEU A 103 7.45 -21.20 -1.98
C LEU A 103 8.17 -20.87 -3.29
N THR A 104 9.49 -21.06 -3.36
CA THR A 104 10.27 -20.86 -4.60
C THR A 104 9.81 -21.80 -5.71
N GLY A 105 9.52 -23.06 -5.39
CA GLY A 105 8.95 -24.03 -6.33
C GLY A 105 7.58 -23.58 -6.83
N CYS A 106 6.67 -23.20 -5.92
CA CYS A 106 5.35 -22.71 -6.29
C CYS A 106 5.41 -21.43 -7.12
N LEU A 107 6.32 -20.52 -6.82
CA LEU A 107 6.57 -19.33 -7.65
C LEU A 107 6.99 -19.73 -9.07
N LYS A 108 7.80 -20.76 -9.25
CA LYS A 108 8.21 -21.21 -10.60
C LYS A 108 7.08 -21.93 -11.35
N LEU A 109 6.25 -22.70 -10.64
CA LEU A 109 5.21 -23.53 -11.23
C LEU A 109 3.91 -22.76 -11.52
N TYR A 110 3.53 -21.82 -10.64
CA TYR A 110 2.20 -21.21 -10.65
C TYR A 110 2.21 -19.68 -10.73
N SER A 111 3.38 -19.04 -10.85
CA SER A 111 3.40 -17.59 -11.11
C SER A 111 3.06 -17.32 -12.56
N PHE A 112 2.22 -16.31 -12.76
CA PHE A 112 1.93 -15.72 -14.06
C PHE A 112 2.09 -14.20 -13.97
N PRO A 113 2.45 -13.54 -15.07
CA PRO A 113 2.60 -12.09 -15.10
C PRO A 113 1.36 -11.37 -14.56
N THR A 114 1.57 -10.32 -13.78
CA THR A 114 0.47 -9.47 -13.34
C THR A 114 0.00 -8.63 -14.52
N GLN A 115 -1.27 -8.76 -14.89
CA GLN A 115 -1.91 -7.90 -15.86
C GLN A 115 -2.25 -6.56 -15.20
N CYS A 116 -1.47 -5.52 -15.51
CA CYS A 116 -1.72 -4.17 -15.03
C CYS A 116 -2.82 -3.50 -15.88
N LYS A 117 -3.74 -2.78 -15.22
CA LYS A 117 -4.69 -1.90 -15.93
C LYS A 117 -3.92 -0.73 -16.57
N ARG A 118 -4.43 -0.21 -17.70
CA ARG A 118 -3.84 0.97 -18.35
C ARG A 118 -3.97 2.20 -17.44
N PRO A 119 -2.93 3.05 -17.33
CA PRO A 119 -3.03 4.30 -16.59
C PRO A 119 -4.00 5.29 -17.25
N LEU A 120 -4.64 6.10 -16.40
CA LEU A 120 -5.43 7.27 -16.82
C LEU A 120 -4.50 8.36 -17.36
N ARG A 121 -4.87 9.04 -18.45
CA ARG A 121 -4.07 10.11 -19.06
C ARG A 121 -4.77 11.46 -19.01
N CYS A 122 -3.99 12.54 -19.06
CA CYS A 122 -4.51 13.92 -19.02
C CYS A 122 -5.56 14.21 -20.11
N HIS A 123 -5.37 13.70 -21.32
CA HIS A 123 -6.33 13.94 -22.42
C HIS A 123 -7.70 13.30 -22.14
N GLU A 124 -7.75 12.19 -21.40
CA GLU A 124 -9.00 11.53 -21.02
C GLU A 124 -9.74 12.36 -19.97
N LEU A 125 -9.01 12.98 -19.05
CA LEU A 125 -9.59 13.95 -18.10
C LEU A 125 -10.17 15.16 -18.82
N LEU A 126 -9.48 15.69 -19.83
CA LEU A 126 -9.99 16.81 -20.63
C LEU A 126 -11.28 16.45 -21.38
N GLN A 127 -11.36 15.23 -21.92
CA GLN A 127 -12.57 14.74 -22.57
C GLN A 127 -13.73 14.57 -21.58
N LEU A 128 -13.45 14.09 -20.37
CA LEU A 128 -14.46 13.92 -19.32
C LEU A 128 -14.91 15.27 -18.74
N ALA A 129 -14.05 16.29 -18.71
CA ALA A 129 -14.33 17.58 -18.07
C ALA A 129 -15.68 18.17 -18.53
N ALA A 130 -15.99 18.11 -19.82
CA ALA A 130 -17.25 18.63 -20.38
C ALA A 130 -18.51 18.01 -19.77
N GLN A 131 -18.44 16.81 -19.18
CA GLN A 131 -19.58 16.14 -18.53
C GLN A 131 -19.73 16.54 -17.06
N PHE A 132 -18.67 17.04 -16.43
CA PHE A 132 -18.63 17.33 -14.99
C PHE A 132 -18.62 18.83 -14.66
N THR A 133 -18.18 19.69 -15.58
CA THR A 133 -18.09 21.14 -15.34
C THR A 133 -19.44 21.85 -15.35
N ASP A 134 -20.41 21.31 -16.07
CA ASP A 134 -21.69 21.99 -16.33
C ASP A 134 -22.80 21.56 -15.35
N THR A 135 -22.49 20.61 -14.46
CA THR A 135 -23.47 19.98 -13.56
C THR A 135 -23.44 20.67 -12.19
N THR A 136 -24.61 21.09 -11.69
CA THR A 136 -24.76 21.66 -10.33
C THR A 136 -24.96 20.59 -9.25
N ASP A 137 -24.90 19.32 -9.61
CA ASP A 137 -25.12 18.19 -8.73
C ASP A 137 -23.90 17.96 -7.83
N TYR A 138 -24.16 17.81 -6.52
CA TYR A 138 -23.12 17.64 -5.52
C TYR A 138 -22.30 16.37 -5.72
N GLU A 139 -22.94 15.25 -6.10
CA GLU A 139 -22.24 13.98 -6.28
C GLU A 139 -21.29 14.03 -7.48
N TYR A 140 -21.72 14.65 -8.58
CA TYR A 140 -20.87 14.86 -9.75
C TYR A 140 -19.69 15.78 -9.43
N ALA A 141 -19.93 16.88 -8.71
CA ALA A 141 -18.87 17.79 -8.28
C ALA A 141 -17.88 17.12 -7.31
N LEU A 142 -18.37 16.30 -6.39
CA LEU A 142 -17.55 15.53 -5.45
C LEU A 142 -16.69 14.50 -6.18
N TRP A 143 -17.29 13.73 -7.08
CA TRP A 143 -16.58 12.69 -7.84
C TRP A 143 -15.50 13.30 -8.74
N TRP A 144 -15.83 14.39 -9.43
CA TRP A 144 -14.87 15.14 -10.24
C TRP A 144 -13.71 15.68 -9.41
N SER A 145 -14.01 16.23 -8.23
CA SER A 145 -13.00 16.71 -7.28
C SER A 145 -12.09 15.57 -6.81
N LEU A 146 -12.63 14.39 -6.48
CA LEU A 146 -11.85 13.23 -6.06
C LEU A 146 -10.91 12.74 -7.17
N ILE A 147 -11.37 12.68 -8.42
CA ILE A 147 -10.53 12.27 -9.56
C ILE A 147 -9.39 13.25 -9.79
N LEU A 148 -9.69 14.54 -9.86
CA LEU A 148 -8.66 15.55 -10.11
C LEU A 148 -7.65 15.58 -8.97
N THR A 149 -8.12 15.53 -7.71
CA THR A 149 -7.26 15.51 -6.52
C THR A 149 -6.40 14.26 -6.48
N GLY A 150 -6.96 13.09 -6.79
CA GLY A 150 -6.21 11.84 -6.86
C GLY A 150 -5.19 11.80 -7.99
N PHE A 151 -5.56 12.28 -9.18
CA PHE A 151 -4.70 12.28 -10.34
C PHE A 151 -3.54 13.27 -10.19
N TYR A 152 -3.83 14.55 -9.92
CA TYR A 152 -2.81 15.58 -9.80
C TYR A 152 -2.03 15.50 -8.48
N GLY A 153 -2.62 14.95 -7.43
CA GLY A 153 -1.96 14.74 -6.14
C GLY A 153 -1.22 13.42 -6.03
N LEU A 154 -1.38 12.55 -7.03
CA LEU A 154 -0.86 11.18 -7.03
C LEU A 154 -1.26 10.43 -5.74
N LEU A 155 -2.52 10.61 -5.32
CA LEU A 155 -3.03 10.07 -4.08
C LEU A 155 -3.61 8.68 -4.31
N HIS A 156 -3.37 7.80 -3.35
CA HIS A 156 -4.04 6.53 -3.24
C HIS A 156 -5.52 6.74 -2.88
N LEU A 157 -6.39 5.85 -3.37
CA LEU A 157 -7.82 5.90 -3.04
C LEU A 157 -8.06 5.92 -1.53
N SER A 158 -7.28 5.13 -0.76
CA SER A 158 -7.37 5.07 0.71
C SER A 158 -6.98 6.37 1.43
N GLU A 159 -6.38 7.34 0.73
CA GLU A 159 -6.07 8.67 1.28
C GLU A 159 -7.23 9.66 1.05
N LEU A 160 -8.09 9.37 0.08
CA LEU A 160 -9.16 10.27 -0.38
C LEU A 160 -10.53 9.92 0.18
N VAL A 161 -10.78 8.64 0.44
CA VAL A 161 -12.10 8.15 0.82
C VAL A 161 -12.07 7.38 2.14
N VAL A 162 -13.20 7.39 2.82
CA VAL A 162 -13.42 6.57 4.00
C VAL A 162 -13.69 5.13 3.56
N PRO A 163 -13.06 4.12 4.19
CA PRO A 163 -13.33 2.72 3.87
C PRO A 163 -14.79 2.32 4.16
N ASP A 164 -15.34 1.39 3.38
CA ASP A 164 -16.71 0.87 3.62
C ASP A 164 -16.85 0.17 4.98
N HIS A 165 -15.78 -0.48 5.44
CA HIS A 165 -15.80 -1.22 6.69
C HIS A 165 -15.64 -0.29 7.89
N VAL A 166 -16.71 -0.10 8.67
CA VAL A 166 -16.77 0.85 9.81
C VAL A 166 -15.64 0.66 10.83
N TYR A 167 -15.18 -0.58 11.06
CA TYR A 167 -14.03 -0.85 11.94
C TYR A 167 -12.74 -0.16 11.48
N LEU A 168 -12.59 0.16 10.20
CA LEU A 168 -11.40 0.83 9.65
C LEU A 168 -11.46 2.36 9.73
N TRP A 169 -12.55 2.92 10.26
CA TRP A 169 -12.72 4.36 10.36
C TRP A 169 -11.77 4.93 11.41
N ASP A 170 -11.05 5.96 11.01
CA ASP A 170 -10.09 6.66 11.85
C ASP A 170 -10.14 8.15 11.49
N ASP A 171 -10.68 8.96 12.40
CA ASP A 171 -10.80 10.39 12.21
C ASP A 171 -9.44 11.08 12.10
N CYS A 172 -8.38 10.46 12.62
CA CYS A 172 -7.01 10.94 12.46
C CYS A 172 -6.52 10.79 11.02
N LYS A 173 -7.18 9.99 10.18
CA LYS A 173 -6.82 9.77 8.77
C LYS A 173 -7.67 10.59 7.79
N LEU A 174 -8.65 11.35 8.29
CA LEU A 174 -9.51 12.18 7.46
C LEU A 174 -8.84 13.51 7.08
N ILE A 175 -8.89 13.83 5.78
CA ILE A 175 -8.50 15.16 5.29
C ILE A 175 -9.45 16.20 5.88
N ARG A 176 -8.90 17.15 6.65
CA ARG A 176 -9.71 18.20 7.27
C ARG A 176 -9.97 19.32 6.26
N ARG A 177 -11.24 19.67 6.05
CA ARG A 177 -11.64 20.83 5.21
C ARG A 177 -10.94 22.12 5.61
N LEU A 178 -10.75 22.33 6.92
CA LEU A 178 -10.08 23.52 7.46
C LEU A 178 -8.58 23.62 7.10
N SER A 179 -7.97 22.52 6.62
CA SER A 179 -6.58 22.54 6.15
C SER A 179 -6.43 23.04 4.72
N VAL A 180 -7.53 23.21 3.99
CA VAL A 180 -7.51 23.63 2.58
C VAL A 180 -7.14 25.10 2.48
N SER A 181 -6.09 25.38 1.71
CA SER A 181 -5.66 26.72 1.33
C SER A 181 -5.71 26.85 -0.18
N LEU A 182 -6.42 27.87 -0.67
CA LEU A 182 -6.59 28.15 -2.09
C LEU A 182 -5.62 29.25 -2.51
N GLU A 183 -4.90 29.00 -3.60
CA GLU A 183 -4.03 29.94 -4.29
C GLU A 183 -4.58 30.16 -5.72
N PRO A 184 -4.20 31.23 -6.44
CA PRO A 184 -4.77 31.54 -7.75
C PRO A 184 -4.60 30.43 -8.80
N THR A 185 -3.54 29.63 -8.68
CA THR A 185 -3.17 28.58 -9.64
C THR A 185 -3.08 27.20 -9.01
N ALA A 186 -3.36 27.09 -7.71
CA ALA A 186 -3.07 25.90 -6.93
C ALA A 186 -4.02 25.79 -5.73
N PHE A 187 -4.12 24.60 -5.17
CA PHE A 187 -4.63 24.46 -3.82
C PHE A 187 -3.81 23.45 -3.04
N SER A 188 -3.80 23.63 -1.72
CA SER A 188 -3.07 22.76 -0.83
C SER A 188 -3.91 22.33 0.36
N PHE A 189 -3.59 21.18 0.94
CA PHE A 189 -4.22 20.69 2.15
C PHE A 189 -3.27 19.79 2.93
N LEU A 190 -3.56 19.58 4.21
CA LEU A 190 -2.80 18.65 5.03
C LEU A 190 -3.37 17.25 4.84
N LEU A 191 -2.56 16.34 4.27
CA LEU A 191 -2.88 14.93 4.34
C LEU A 191 -2.42 14.38 5.68
N PRO A 192 -3.30 13.70 6.42
CA PRO A 192 -2.91 13.07 7.67
C PRO A 192 -1.92 11.92 7.48
N THR A 193 -1.40 11.44 8.60
CA THR A 193 -0.42 10.36 8.65
C THR A 193 -1.02 9.08 8.08
N GLN A 194 -0.19 8.32 7.35
CA GLN A 194 -0.61 7.07 6.73
C GLN A 194 0.40 5.96 6.94
N LYS A 195 0.02 4.73 6.60
CA LYS A 195 0.88 3.54 6.72
C LYS A 195 2.23 3.67 5.98
N ALA A 196 2.30 4.46 4.92
CA ALA A 196 3.53 4.73 4.17
C ALA A 196 4.35 5.90 4.74
N ASP A 197 3.79 6.69 5.67
CA ASP A 197 4.49 7.77 6.36
C ASP A 197 5.29 7.18 7.53
N ARG A 198 6.58 7.01 7.31
CA ARG A 198 7.49 6.42 8.31
C ARG A 198 7.64 7.27 9.57
N PHE A 199 7.47 8.59 9.45
CA PHE A 199 7.70 9.53 10.54
C PHE A 199 6.41 9.97 11.24
N PHE A 200 5.25 9.66 10.65
CA PHE A 200 3.94 10.03 11.16
C PHE A 200 3.82 11.55 11.41
N GLU A 201 4.40 12.34 10.51
CA GLU A 201 4.36 13.81 10.55
C GLU A 201 3.20 14.39 9.70
N GLY A 202 2.62 13.56 8.82
CA GLY A 202 1.65 14.02 7.83
C GLY A 202 2.36 14.77 6.71
N ASN A 203 1.63 15.04 5.62
CA ASN A 203 2.24 15.62 4.43
C ASN A 203 1.34 16.70 3.82
N LYS A 204 1.87 17.90 3.62
CA LYS A 204 1.16 18.95 2.87
C LYS A 204 1.12 18.55 1.38
N VAL A 205 -0.09 18.37 0.85
CA VAL A 205 -0.33 18.17 -0.59
C VAL A 205 -0.45 19.54 -1.22
N ILE A 206 0.24 19.78 -2.33
CA ILE A 206 0.09 20.99 -3.14
C ILE A 206 -0.22 20.54 -4.57
N LEU A 207 -1.34 21.01 -5.11
CA LEU A 207 -1.83 20.69 -6.44
C LEU A 207 -1.69 21.91 -7.33
N GLY A 208 -1.17 21.74 -8.56
CA GLY A 208 -0.84 22.85 -9.47
C GLY A 208 0.66 23.18 -9.55
N VAL A 209 1.51 22.38 -8.91
CA VAL A 209 2.98 22.48 -8.97
C VAL A 209 3.59 21.37 -9.83
N ASP A 210 4.79 21.61 -10.35
CA ASP A 210 5.50 20.68 -11.24
C ASP A 210 5.72 19.29 -10.60
N LEU A 211 5.64 18.23 -11.41
CA LEU A 211 5.81 16.83 -11.00
C LEU A 211 7.13 16.58 -10.25
N ASN A 212 8.22 17.28 -10.60
CA ASN A 212 9.50 17.14 -9.92
C ASN A 212 9.46 17.67 -8.48
N ILE A 213 8.63 18.69 -8.22
CA ILE A 213 8.41 19.23 -6.88
C ILE A 213 7.59 18.25 -6.05
N ILE A 214 6.55 17.64 -6.65
CA ILE A 214 5.72 16.59 -5.99
C ILE A 214 6.59 15.38 -5.58
N GLN A 215 7.52 14.96 -6.42
CA GLN A 215 8.47 13.89 -6.09
C GLN A 215 9.42 14.28 -4.96
N SER A 216 9.96 15.50 -5.01
CA SER A 216 10.91 16.02 -4.02
C SER A 216 10.29 16.20 -2.63
N LEU A 217 8.96 16.34 -2.55
CA LEU A 217 8.19 16.37 -1.31
C LEU A 217 8.11 15.00 -0.60
N GLY A 218 8.79 13.96 -1.08
CA GLY A 218 9.06 12.74 -0.30
C GLY A 218 7.92 11.74 -0.22
N ARG A 219 6.82 11.96 -0.94
CA ARG A 219 5.64 11.07 -0.92
C ARG A 219 5.87 9.71 -1.58
N TRP A 220 6.87 9.58 -2.44
CA TRP A 220 7.21 8.35 -3.14
C TRP A 220 8.67 7.98 -2.85
N SER A 221 8.90 6.89 -2.12
CA SER A 221 10.22 6.47 -1.66
C SER A 221 10.99 5.56 -2.64
N SER A 222 10.66 5.56 -3.94
CA SER A 222 11.40 4.77 -4.94
C SER A 222 11.24 5.24 -6.39
N ASP A 223 12.05 4.67 -7.29
CA ASP A 223 11.89 4.72 -8.76
C ASP A 223 10.49 4.32 -9.26
N ALA A 224 9.59 3.81 -8.41
CA ALA A 224 8.18 3.57 -8.73
C ALA A 224 7.46 4.82 -9.25
N PHE A 225 7.86 6.02 -8.79
CA PHE A 225 7.38 7.28 -9.37
C PHE A 225 7.68 7.32 -10.88
N ARG A 226 8.93 7.03 -11.27
CA ARG A 226 9.39 7.02 -12.68
C ARG A 226 8.70 5.94 -13.51
N ILE A 227 8.34 4.81 -12.89
CA ILE A 227 7.56 3.73 -13.52
C ILE A 227 6.12 4.19 -13.78
N TYR A 228 5.51 4.90 -12.83
CA TYR A 228 4.11 5.36 -12.93
C TYR A 228 3.91 6.47 -13.97
N ILE A 229 4.86 7.40 -14.11
CA ILE A 229 4.83 8.44 -15.17
C ILE A 229 5.17 7.91 -16.57
N HIS A 230 5.39 6.59 -16.73
CA HIS A 230 5.46 5.86 -18.01
C HIS A 230 6.19 6.56 -19.16
N THR A 231 7.24 7.32 -18.86
CA THR A 231 8.21 7.66 -19.89
C THR A 231 9.19 6.51 -19.94
N HIS A 232 8.84 5.49 -20.72
CA HIS A 232 9.68 4.32 -20.90
C HIS A 232 11.08 4.80 -21.30
N PRO A 233 12.15 4.45 -20.57
CA PRO A 233 13.47 5.06 -20.75
C PRO A 233 13.99 4.90 -22.18
N VAL A 234 13.61 3.82 -22.87
CA VAL A 234 13.92 3.60 -24.31
C VAL A 234 13.19 4.60 -25.23
N VAL A 235 11.93 4.95 -24.93
CA VAL A 235 11.16 5.94 -25.70
C VAL A 235 11.70 7.35 -25.44
N LEU A 236 12.03 7.66 -24.18
CA LEU A 236 12.67 8.92 -23.80
C LEU A 236 14.04 9.07 -24.48
N ALA A 237 14.85 8.01 -24.47
CA ALA A 237 16.13 7.98 -25.16
C ALA A 237 15.95 8.19 -26.67
N ALA A 238 15.00 7.50 -27.31
CA ALA A 238 14.72 7.67 -28.74
C ALA A 238 14.31 9.11 -29.09
N ILE A 239 13.46 9.74 -28.27
CA ILE A 239 13.02 11.14 -28.47
C ILE A 239 14.18 12.13 -28.27
N LEU A 240 15.04 11.90 -27.27
CA LEU A 240 16.21 12.74 -27.02
C LEU A 240 17.27 12.61 -28.14
N HIS A 241 17.43 11.41 -28.69
CA HIS A 241 18.35 11.15 -29.82
C HIS A 241 17.79 11.66 -31.16
N SER A 242 16.46 11.64 -31.37
CA SER A 242 15.85 12.24 -32.56
C SER A 242 15.96 13.76 -32.56
N ASN A 243 15.83 14.41 -31.40
CA ASN A 243 15.92 15.86 -31.28
C ASN A 243 17.35 16.41 -31.40
N THR A 244 18.36 15.62 -30.99
CA THR A 244 19.79 15.95 -31.22
C THR A 244 20.20 15.77 -32.68
N SER A 245 19.53 14.88 -33.42
CA SER A 245 19.74 14.70 -34.86
C SER A 245 19.21 15.86 -35.71
N HIS A 246 18.27 16.65 -35.18
CA HIS A 246 17.71 17.82 -35.86
C HIS A 246 18.45 19.14 -35.56
N THR A 247 19.41 19.13 -34.64
CA THR A 247 20.18 20.32 -34.22
C THR A 247 21.60 20.32 -34.79
N THR A 248 21.78 19.83 -36.02
CA THR A 248 23.02 20.03 -36.77
C THR A 248 22.72 20.44 -38.21
N LYS A 249 22.58 21.76 -38.41
CA LYS A 249 23.18 22.56 -39.50
C LYS A 249 22.62 23.99 -39.44
N VAL A 250 23.36 24.87 -38.78
CA VAL A 250 23.65 26.22 -39.27
C VAL A 250 25.17 26.32 -39.32
#